data_AF-A0A6A5S6B4-F1
#
_entry.id   AF-A0A6A5S6B4-F1
#
_cell.length_a   1.000
_cell.length_b   1.000
_cell.length_c   1.000
_cell.angle_alpha   90.00
_cell.angle_beta   90.00
_cell.angle_gamma   90.00
#
_symmetry.space_group_name_H-M   'P 1'
#
loop_
_entity.id
_entity.type
_entity.pdbx_description
1 polymer ?
#
loop_
_entity_poly.entity_id
_entity_poly.type
_entity_poly.pdbx_seq_one_letter_code
_entity_poly.pdbx_strand_id
1 'polypeptide(L)'
;MQAPPAVEGMLLHGILHRAEGDFNNARAWVSDVEDACEGFQPKKREEETRLEDEVFEKVQSGNAIRDSLISYVYKSESPTQLIDDVEAFRSKKASERTNGEEEDIEDRIRKEAGKVLEWCTSKFGAGAWTDATKAWVKNSEEISKMSGDMISGGKGYREF
;
A
#
# COMPACT_ATOMS: atom_id res chain seq x y z
N MET A 1 -14.24 -1.53 -18.39
CA MET A 1 -12.89 -0.99 -18.13
C MET A 1 -12.70 -0.99 -16.62
N GLN A 2 -11.83 -1.86 -16.11
CA GLN A 2 -11.53 -1.93 -14.68
C GLN A 2 -10.68 -0.71 -14.30
N ALA A 3 -10.95 -0.08 -13.15
CA ALA A 3 -10.06 0.95 -12.65
C ALA A 3 -8.70 0.31 -12.27
N PRO A 4 -7.57 0.96 -12.61
CA PRO A 4 -6.27 0.46 -12.16
C PRO A 4 -6.23 0.39 -10.63
N PRO A 5 -5.55 -0.62 -10.05
CA PRO A 5 -5.29 -0.66 -8.62
C PRO A 5 -4.66 0.66 -8.16
N ALA A 6 -5.22 1.29 -7.13
CA ALA A 6 -4.69 2.51 -6.54
C ALA A 6 -3.54 2.16 -5.57
N VAL A 7 -2.42 1.67 -6.12
CA VAL A 7 -1.31 1.07 -5.35
C VAL A 7 -0.76 1.98 -4.26
N GLU A 8 -0.77 3.30 -4.47
CA GLU A 8 -0.35 4.29 -3.46
C GLU A 8 -1.29 4.28 -2.24
N GLY A 9 -2.60 4.24 -2.49
CA GLY A 9 -3.62 4.16 -1.45
C GLY A 9 -3.62 2.80 -0.75
N MET A 10 -3.38 1.72 -1.51
CA MET A 10 -3.25 0.36 -0.97
C MET A 10 -2.03 0.23 -0.04
N LEU A 11 -0.88 0.77 -0.45
CA LEU A 11 0.33 0.76 0.38
C LEU A 11 0.13 1.60 1.65
N LEU A 12 -0.47 2.79 1.52
CA LEU A 12 -0.82 3.62 2.67
C LEU A 12 -1.75 2.87 3.63
N HIS A 13 -2.71 2.09 3.13
CA HIS A 13 -3.59 1.27 3.95
C HIS A 13 -2.80 0.20 4.72
N GLY A 14 -1.86 -0.49 4.07
CA GLY A 14 -0.97 -1.44 4.75
C GLY A 14 -0.14 -0.79 5.87
N ILE A 15 0.37 0.42 5.64
CA ILE A 15 1.09 1.22 6.65
C ILE A 15 0.17 1.55 7.84
N LEU A 16 -1.08 1.92 7.60
CA LEU A 16 -2.05 2.24 8.65
C LEU A 16 -2.37 1.01 9.51
N HIS A 17 -2.61 -0.15 8.90
CA HIS A 17 -2.80 -1.40 9.66
C HIS A 17 -1.59 -1.75 10.54
N ARG A 18 -0.36 -1.55 10.04
CA ARG A 18 0.85 -1.72 10.86
C ARG A 18 0.85 -0.77 12.06
N ALA A 19 0.44 0.49 11.87
CA ALA A 19 0.33 1.45 12.97
C ALA A 19 -0.71 1.02 14.01
N GLU A 20 -1.85 0.48 13.57
CA GLU A 20 -2.92 -0.09 14.41
C GLU A 20 -2.50 -1.38 15.12
N GLY A 21 -1.46 -2.06 14.65
CA GLY A 21 -0.99 -3.35 15.18
C GLY A 21 -1.65 -4.57 14.52
N ASP A 22 -2.38 -4.37 13.43
CA ASP A 22 -2.90 -5.44 12.60
C ASP A 22 -1.86 -5.88 11.56
N PHE A 23 -0.87 -6.63 12.01
CA PHE A 23 0.28 -7.01 11.19
C PHE A 23 -0.08 -7.98 10.07
N ASN A 24 -1.11 -8.81 10.25
CA ASN A 24 -1.56 -9.73 9.21
C ASN A 24 -2.23 -8.99 8.06
N ASN A 25 -3.13 -8.04 8.33
CA ASN A 25 -3.66 -7.19 7.28
C ASN A 25 -2.57 -6.29 6.67
N ALA A 26 -1.62 -5.78 7.45
CA ALA A 26 -0.50 -5.01 6.91
C ALA A 26 0.28 -5.81 5.85
N ARG A 27 0.68 -7.06 6.14
CA ARG A 27 1.37 -7.94 5.19
C ARG A 27 0.52 -8.23 3.97
N ALA A 28 -0.77 -8.49 4.16
CA ALA A 28 -1.70 -8.80 3.08
C ALA A 28 -1.87 -7.63 2.09
N TRP A 29 -1.98 -6.39 2.58
CA TRP A 29 -2.07 -5.20 1.74
C TRP A 29 -0.77 -4.91 0.99
N VAL A 30 0.36 -5.07 1.67
CA VAL A 30 1.69 -4.90 1.07
C VAL A 30 1.93 -5.93 -0.04
N SER A 31 1.59 -7.20 0.18
CA SER A 31 1.69 -8.26 -0.83
C SER A 31 0.79 -7.98 -2.04
N ASP A 32 -0.43 -7.48 -1.83
CA ASP A 32 -1.32 -7.07 -2.93
C ASP A 32 -0.69 -5.94 -3.79
N VAL A 33 0.08 -5.03 -3.17
CA VAL A 33 0.80 -3.95 -3.87
C VAL A 33 1.98 -4.50 -4.66
N GLU A 34 2.74 -5.44 -4.08
CA GLU A 34 3.82 -6.15 -4.79
C GLU A 34 3.29 -6.86 -6.04
N ASP A 35 2.20 -7.61 -5.89
CA ASP A 35 1.54 -8.29 -7.00
C ASP A 35 1.13 -7.31 -8.12
N ALA A 36 0.50 -6.19 -7.76
CA ALA A 36 0.13 -5.15 -8.72
C ALA A 36 1.34 -4.54 -9.43
N CYS A 37 2.44 -4.31 -8.69
CA CYS A 37 3.69 -3.78 -9.23
C CYS A 37 4.38 -4.76 -10.19
N GLU A 38 4.15 -6.06 -10.03
CA GLU A 38 4.61 -7.12 -10.93
C GLU A 38 3.62 -7.40 -12.09
N GLY A 39 2.49 -6.71 -12.13
CA GLY A 39 1.47 -6.81 -13.18
C GLY A 39 0.44 -7.92 -12.96
N PHE A 40 0.37 -8.49 -11.76
CA PHE A 40 -0.71 -9.40 -11.38
C PHE A 40 -1.92 -8.63 -10.84
N GLN A 41 -3.11 -9.21 -11.01
CA GLN A 41 -4.28 -8.72 -10.31
C GLN A 41 -4.13 -9.04 -8.80
N PRO A 42 -4.29 -8.06 -7.89
CA PRO A 42 -4.19 -8.29 -6.45
C PRO A 42 -5.06 -9.46 -5.99
N LYS A 43 -4.55 -10.28 -5.06
CA LYS A 43 -5.16 -11.51 -4.54
C LYS A 43 -5.29 -12.68 -5.54
N LYS A 44 -4.89 -12.50 -6.80
CA LYS A 44 -5.05 -13.52 -7.86
C LYS A 44 -3.74 -13.97 -8.49
N ARG A 45 -2.63 -13.77 -7.78
CA ARG A 45 -1.31 -14.26 -8.23
C ARG A 45 -1.29 -15.78 -8.38
N GLU A 46 -1.91 -16.52 -7.45
CA GLU A 46 -2.01 -17.99 -7.54
C GLU A 46 -2.85 -18.46 -8.74
N GLU A 47 -3.78 -17.64 -9.20
CA GLU A 47 -4.59 -17.89 -10.41
C GLU A 47 -3.88 -17.42 -11.69
N GLU A 48 -2.62 -16.95 -11.59
CA GLU A 48 -1.81 -16.36 -12.66
C GLU A 48 -2.51 -15.24 -13.45
N THR A 49 -3.48 -14.57 -12.82
CA THR A 49 -4.28 -13.53 -13.49
C THR A 49 -3.50 -12.22 -13.56
N ARG A 50 -3.27 -11.72 -14.77
CA ARG A 50 -2.52 -10.48 -15.07
C ARG A 50 -3.45 -9.28 -15.25
N LEU A 51 -2.91 -8.10 -14.99
CA LEU A 51 -3.53 -6.83 -15.40
C LEU A 51 -3.42 -6.67 -16.93
N GLU A 52 -4.40 -6.02 -17.54
CA GLU A 52 -4.30 -5.57 -18.93
C GLU A 52 -3.14 -4.56 -19.08
N ASP A 53 -2.45 -4.55 -20.22
CA ASP A 53 -1.26 -3.70 -20.43
C ASP A 53 -1.53 -2.22 -20.12
N GLU A 54 -2.63 -1.66 -20.64
CA GLU A 54 -3.03 -0.26 -20.37
C GLU A 54 -3.32 0.03 -18.89
N VAL A 55 -3.73 -0.99 -18.13
CA VAL A 55 -3.99 -0.90 -16.71
C VAL A 55 -2.67 -0.98 -15.93
N PHE A 56 -1.78 -1.88 -16.34
CA PHE A 56 -0.47 -2.04 -15.74
C PHE A 56 0.42 -0.80 -15.93
N GLU A 57 0.40 -0.19 -17.12
CA GLU A 57 1.10 1.08 -17.38
C GLU A 57 0.68 2.20 -16.41
N LYS A 58 -0.59 2.22 -15.98
CA LYS A 58 -1.10 3.21 -15.01
C LYS A 58 -0.72 2.90 -13.56
N VAL A 59 -0.44 1.63 -13.25
CA VAL A 59 0.10 1.21 -11.95
C VAL A 59 1.56 1.69 -11.84
N GLN A 60 2.32 1.59 -12.92
CA GLN A 60 3.68 2.11 -13.00
C GLN A 60 3.72 3.64 -12.84
N SER A 61 4.90 4.15 -12.53
CA SER A 61 5.17 5.56 -12.27
C SER A 61 4.78 6.48 -13.43
N GLY A 62 4.38 7.70 -13.09
CA GLY A 62 4.32 8.80 -14.05
C GLY A 62 5.72 9.32 -14.39
N ASN A 63 6.01 9.45 -15.69
CA ASN A 63 7.07 10.15 -16.46
C ASN A 63 8.52 10.31 -15.93
N ALA A 64 8.82 10.27 -14.63
CA ALA A 64 10.12 10.62 -14.05
C ALA A 64 10.78 9.50 -13.22
N ILE A 65 10.00 8.59 -12.64
CA ILE A 65 10.52 7.44 -11.88
C ILE A 65 10.43 6.21 -12.78
N ARG A 66 11.45 5.34 -12.82
CA ARG A 66 11.43 4.11 -13.66
C ARG A 66 11.14 2.84 -12.86
N ASP A 67 11.19 2.95 -11.53
CA ASP A 67 11.00 1.84 -10.60
C ASP A 67 9.52 1.68 -10.25
N SER A 68 9.12 0.49 -9.80
CA SER A 68 7.80 0.29 -9.18
C SER A 68 7.70 1.01 -7.83
N LEU A 69 6.48 1.23 -7.33
CA LEU A 69 6.29 1.89 -6.03
C LEU A 69 7.04 1.16 -4.91
N ILE A 70 6.95 -0.17 -4.86
CA ILE A 70 7.66 -1.00 -3.87
C ILE A 70 9.16 -0.82 -3.98
N SER A 71 9.72 -0.93 -5.20
CA SER A 71 11.16 -0.78 -5.40
C SER A 71 11.63 0.64 -5.08
N TYR A 72 10.82 1.66 -5.35
CA TYR A 72 11.15 3.04 -5.00
C TYR A 72 11.17 3.28 -3.49
N VAL A 73 10.18 2.76 -2.76
CA VAL A 73 10.03 2.96 -1.32
C VAL A 73 11.04 2.13 -0.52
N TYR A 74 11.18 0.84 -0.85
CA TYR A 74 11.95 -0.11 -0.05
C TYR A 74 13.31 -0.48 -0.67
N LYS A 75 13.58 -0.10 -1.92
CA LYS A 75 14.81 -0.41 -2.65
C LYS A 75 15.04 -1.91 -2.74
N SER A 76 16.02 -2.41 -1.98
CA SER A 76 16.41 -3.82 -1.91
C SER A 76 15.89 -4.52 -0.65
N GLU A 77 15.24 -3.79 0.27
CA GLU A 77 14.65 -4.38 1.46
C GLU A 77 13.25 -4.91 1.15
N SER A 78 12.86 -6.00 1.81
CA SER A 78 11.48 -6.47 1.75
C SER A 78 10.58 -5.48 2.50
N PRO A 79 9.44 -5.06 1.92
CA PRO A 79 8.43 -4.29 2.64
C PRO A 79 7.95 -4.96 3.93
N THR A 80 7.93 -6.29 3.95
CA THR A 80 7.52 -7.09 5.12
C THR A 80 8.51 -6.97 6.26
N GLN A 81 9.78 -6.69 6.00
CA GLN A 81 10.81 -6.60 7.03
C GLN A 81 10.48 -5.51 8.05
N LEU A 82 10.03 -4.33 7.60
CA LEU A 82 9.64 -3.26 8.51
C LEU A 82 8.38 -3.62 9.31
N ILE A 83 7.47 -4.41 8.74
CA ILE A 83 6.30 -4.94 9.47
C ILE A 83 6.76 -5.88 10.58
N ASP A 84 7.62 -6.85 10.23
CA ASP A 84 8.15 -7.86 11.15
C ASP A 84 8.94 -7.21 12.29
N ASP A 85 9.75 -6.19 11.99
CA ASP A 85 10.55 -5.47 12.98
C ASP A 85 9.66 -4.68 13.96
N VAL A 86 8.58 -4.05 13.47
CA VAL A 86 7.62 -3.34 14.34
C VAL A 86 6.84 -4.31 15.22
N GLU A 87 6.41 -5.46 14.67
CA GLU A 87 5.74 -6.51 15.45
C GLU A 87 6.66 -7.08 16.53
N ALA A 88 7.90 -7.39 16.17
CA ALA A 88 8.92 -7.86 17.12
C ALA A 88 9.17 -6.81 18.22
N PHE A 89 9.34 -5.53 17.86
CA PHE A 89 9.56 -4.47 18.83
C PHE A 89 8.36 -4.28 19.79
N ARG A 90 7.13 -4.34 19.27
CA ARG A 90 5.92 -4.21 20.09
C ARG A 90 5.69 -5.41 21.02
N SER A 91 6.15 -6.60 20.66
CA SER A 91 6.05 -7.79 21.51
C SER A 91 7.13 -7.86 22.61
N LYS A 92 8.24 -7.14 22.46
CA LYS A 92 9.31 -7.06 23.48
C LYS A 92 8.89 -6.31 24.73
N LYS A 93 9.35 -6.81 25.88
CA LYS A 93 9.33 -6.07 27.15
C LYS A 93 10.35 -4.93 27.11
N ALA A 94 10.13 -3.89 27.91
CA ALA A 94 11.05 -2.76 28.00
C ALA A 94 12.50 -3.17 28.35
N SER A 95 12.69 -4.23 29.13
CA SER A 95 14.00 -4.78 29.49
C SER A 95 14.73 -5.49 28.34
N GLU A 96 14.03 -5.85 27.28
CA GLU A 96 14.55 -6.59 26.12
C GLU A 96 14.87 -5.65 24.93
N ARG A 97 14.48 -4.37 25.04
CA ARG A 97 14.73 -3.36 24.01
C ARG A 97 16.15 -2.85 24.12
N THR A 98 16.83 -2.77 22.98
CA THR A 98 18.18 -2.19 22.93
C THR A 98 18.10 -0.68 22.80
N ASN A 99 19.10 0.03 23.32
CA ASN A 99 19.17 1.49 23.20
C ASN A 99 19.25 1.90 21.72
N GLY A 100 18.40 2.82 21.28
CA GLY A 100 18.30 3.27 19.88
C GLY A 100 17.40 2.42 18.97
N GLU A 101 16.90 1.26 19.42
CA GLU A 101 16.03 0.39 18.60
C GLU A 101 14.73 1.10 18.18
N GLU A 102 14.11 1.82 19.12
CA GLU A 102 12.89 2.59 18.86
C GLU A 102 13.14 3.72 17.86
N GLU A 103 14.24 4.46 18.02
CA GLU A 103 14.64 5.56 17.14
C GLU A 103 14.92 5.05 15.72
N ASP A 104 15.61 3.92 15.58
CA ASP A 104 15.89 3.28 14.29
C ASP A 104 14.59 2.87 13.56
N ILE A 105 13.62 2.32 14.29
CA ILE A 105 12.30 1.95 13.74
C ILE A 105 11.53 3.21 13.32
N GLU A 106 11.48 4.24 14.17
CA GLU A 106 10.83 5.52 13.85
C GLU A 106 11.43 6.17 12.59
N ASP A 107 12.75 6.13 12.45
CA ASP A 107 13.47 6.66 11.29
C ASP A 107 13.09 5.92 10.01
N ARG A 108 12.97 4.59 10.07
CA ARG A 108 12.55 3.77 8.91
C ARG A 108 11.10 4.03 8.55
N ILE A 109 10.20 4.16 9.53
CA ILE A 109 8.79 4.54 9.30
C ILE A 109 8.71 5.92 8.65
N ARG A 110 9.49 6.89 9.14
CA ARG A 110 9.52 8.25 8.57
C ARG A 110 10.05 8.26 7.15
N LYS A 111 11.10 7.48 6.85
CA LYS A 111 11.66 7.34 5.49
C LYS A 111 10.65 6.71 4.54
N GLU A 112 9.96 5.64 4.97
CA GLU A 112 8.90 4.99 4.17
C GLU A 112 7.77 5.95 3.83
N ALA A 113 7.21 6.64 4.84
CA ALA A 113 6.14 7.62 4.62
C ALA A 113 6.60 8.78 3.73
N GLY A 114 7.82 9.27 3.92
CA GLY A 114 8.42 10.30 3.07
C GLY A 114 8.53 9.86 1.61
N LYS A 115 8.97 8.63 1.34
CA LYS A 115 9.06 8.07 -0.01
C LYS A 115 7.70 7.91 -0.68
N VAL A 116 6.69 7.46 0.06
CA VAL A 116 5.31 7.40 -0.46
C VAL A 116 4.81 8.79 -0.84
N LEU A 117 5.06 9.82 -0.02
CA LEU A 117 4.68 11.21 -0.33
C LEU A 117 5.46 11.77 -1.53
N GLU A 118 6.76 11.51 -1.64
CA GLU A 118 7.59 11.89 -2.79
C GLU A 118 7.06 11.26 -4.08
N TRP A 119 6.72 9.98 -4.04
CA TRP A 119 6.11 9.27 -5.16
C TRP A 119 4.77 9.90 -5.58
N CYS A 120 3.85 10.09 -4.62
CA CYS A 120 2.55 10.71 -4.87
C CYS A 120 2.71 12.12 -5.47
N THR A 121 3.65 12.90 -4.95
CA THR A 121 3.95 14.25 -5.46
C THR A 121 4.49 14.19 -6.88
N SER A 122 5.37 13.24 -7.20
CA SER A 122 5.90 13.06 -8.55
C SER A 122 4.84 12.58 -9.55
N LYS A 123 3.92 11.70 -9.13
CA LYS A 123 2.90 11.11 -10.00
C LYS A 123 1.69 12.01 -10.20
N PHE A 124 1.21 12.65 -9.14
CA PHE A 124 -0.04 13.41 -9.14
C PHE A 124 0.18 14.94 -9.09
N GLY A 125 1.39 15.39 -8.77
CA GLY A 125 1.70 16.79 -8.51
C GLY A 125 1.34 17.22 -7.08
N ALA A 126 1.76 18.43 -6.70
CA ALA A 126 1.46 19.06 -5.41
C ALA A 126 0.42 20.20 -5.52
N GLY A 127 -0.13 20.42 -6.71
CA GLY A 127 -1.12 21.47 -6.96
C GLY A 127 -2.47 21.14 -6.34
N ALA A 128 -3.23 22.16 -5.96
CA ALA A 128 -4.61 21.98 -5.54
C ALA A 128 -5.46 21.50 -6.73
N TRP A 129 -6.21 20.42 -6.54
CA TRP A 129 -7.14 19.95 -7.55
C TRP A 129 -8.47 20.69 -7.42
N THR A 130 -8.63 21.77 -8.19
CA THR A 130 -9.82 22.64 -8.10
C THR A 130 -11.04 22.12 -8.86
N ASP A 131 -10.86 21.17 -9.77
CA ASP A 131 -11.93 20.53 -10.55
C ASP A 131 -11.64 19.03 -10.75
N ALA A 132 -12.26 18.20 -9.91
CA ALA A 132 -12.14 16.75 -9.93
C ALA A 132 -13.21 16.05 -10.79
N THR A 133 -14.05 16.79 -11.55
CA THR A 133 -15.17 16.19 -12.31
C THR A 133 -14.73 15.11 -13.30
N LYS A 134 -13.54 15.25 -13.90
CA LYS A 134 -12.96 14.28 -14.83
C LYS A 134 -12.38 13.03 -14.18
N ALA A 135 -12.14 13.05 -12.87
CA ALA A 135 -11.65 11.91 -12.10
C ALA A 135 -12.71 11.26 -11.25
N TRP A 136 -13.88 11.89 -11.13
CA TRP A 136 -15.02 11.26 -10.49
C TRP A 136 -15.51 10.11 -11.35
N VAL A 137 -15.43 8.90 -10.80
CA VAL A 137 -15.98 7.70 -11.43
C VAL A 137 -17.15 7.24 -10.57
N LYS A 138 -18.33 7.07 -11.18
CA LYS A 138 -19.47 6.47 -10.48
C LYS A 138 -19.12 5.01 -10.18
N ASN A 139 -19.09 4.64 -8.90
CA ASN A 139 -18.97 3.23 -8.52
C ASN A 139 -20.08 2.40 -9.17
N SER A 140 -19.75 1.20 -9.64
CA SER A 140 -20.79 0.22 -9.99
C SER A 140 -21.58 -0.17 -8.75
N GLU A 141 -22.78 -0.73 -8.93
CA GLU A 141 -23.58 -1.25 -7.80
C GLU A 141 -22.79 -2.31 -7.00
N GLU A 142 -22.01 -3.13 -7.69
CA GLU A 142 -21.14 -4.13 -7.09
C GLU A 142 -20.05 -3.51 -6.21
N ILE A 143 -19.33 -2.50 -6.71
CA ILE A 143 -18.31 -1.78 -5.94
C ILE A 143 -18.95 -1.03 -4.77
N SER A 144 -20.13 -0.45 -4.96
CA SER A 144 -20.86 0.24 -3.89
C SER A 144 -21.26 -0.72 -2.77
N LYS A 145 -21.69 -1.93 -3.13
CA LYS A 145 -22.03 -2.98 -2.17
C LYS A 145 -20.79 -3.49 -1.43
N MET A 146 -19.68 -3.75 -2.14
CA MET A 146 -18.41 -4.12 -1.50
C MET A 146 -17.90 -3.04 -0.55
N SER A 147 -17.97 -1.77 -0.96
CA SER A 147 -17.58 -0.63 -0.12
C SER A 147 -18.47 -0.50 1.13
N GLY A 148 -19.79 -0.69 0.99
CA GLY A 148 -20.71 -0.74 2.12
C GLY A 148 -20.42 -1.89 3.09
N ASP A 149 -20.15 -3.09 2.55
CA ASP A 149 -19.76 -4.27 3.34
C ASP A 149 -18.42 -4.05 4.08
N MET A 150 -17.47 -3.31 3.48
CA MET A 150 -16.19 -2.97 4.12
C MET A 150 -16.35 -1.96 5.27
N ILE A 151 -17.25 -0.98 5.15
CA ILE A 151 -17.45 0.07 6.17
C ILE A 151 -18.37 -0.40 7.31
N SER A 152 -19.41 -1.16 6.98
CA SER A 152 -20.52 -1.45 7.91
C SER A 152 -20.87 -2.93 8.04
N GLY A 153 -20.36 -3.78 7.13
CA GLY A 153 -20.67 -5.22 7.09
C GLY A 153 -19.60 -6.12 7.71
N GLY A 154 -18.57 -5.56 8.37
CA GLY A 154 -17.50 -6.33 9.01
C GLY A 154 -16.48 -6.97 8.06
N LYS A 155 -16.63 -6.78 6.74
CA LYS A 155 -15.70 -7.33 5.72
C LYS A 155 -14.50 -6.43 5.41
N GLY A 156 -14.31 -5.37 6.21
CA GLY A 156 -13.14 -4.48 6.08
C GLY A 156 -11.84 -5.13 6.52
N TYR A 157 -11.93 -6.19 7.33
CA TYR A 157 -10.80 -6.96 7.84
C TYR A 157 -10.74 -8.30 7.10
N ARG A 158 -9.55 -8.75 6.65
CA ARG A 158 -9.40 -10.14 6.20
C ARG A 158 -9.49 -11.06 7.43
N GLU A 159 -10.31 -12.09 7.35
CA GLU A 159 -10.30 -13.20 8.30
C GLU A 159 -9.13 -14.12 7.94
N PHE A 160 -8.27 -14.40 8.92
CA PHE A 160 -7.09 -15.26 8.79
C PHE A 160 -7.23 -16.47 9.70
#